data_AF-A0A7D7QYE0-F1
#
_entry.id   AF-A0A7D7QYE0-F1
#
_cell.length_a   1.000
_cell.length_b   1.000
_cell.length_c   1.000
_cell.angle_alpha   90.00
_cell.angle_beta   90.00
_cell.angle_gamma   90.00
#
_symmetry.space_group_name_H-M   'P 1'
#
loop_
_entity.id
_entity.type
_entity.pdbx_description
1 polymer ?
#
loop_
_entity_poly.entity_id
_entity_poly.type
_entity_poly.pdbx_seq_one_letter_code
_entity_poly.pdbx_strand_id
1 'polypeptide(L)'
;MNINSLTTAEEKLMTVLWKLNSFYMKNVMEEHPEPKPHQNTVSTYLKILVEKGYLTTEKEGRIFKYSVVIPYEDYRSFVLRNFLKQFCNNSTEELIGLLEDEKMLQPQVVKSKVKPVSTPEKKKKKQRFKIADEILKSAKKKKKKKK
;
A
#
# COMPACT_ATOMS: atom_id res chain seq x y z
N MET A 1 -3.72 3.05 7.26
CA MET A 1 -4.26 2.74 5.91
C MET A 1 -4.03 1.26 5.67
N ASN A 2 -5.08 0.49 5.43
CA ASN A 2 -4.96 -0.90 5.02
C ASN A 2 -4.96 -0.90 3.49
N ILE A 3 -3.81 -1.23 2.90
CA ILE A 3 -3.64 -1.32 1.44
C ILE A 3 -3.85 -2.78 1.06
N ASN A 4 -4.84 -3.06 0.20
CA ASN A 4 -5.21 -4.40 -0.23
C ASN A 4 -4.64 -4.69 -1.62
N SER A 5 -4.13 -5.88 -1.90
CA SER A 5 -3.61 -6.19 -3.23
C SER A 5 -4.66 -5.97 -4.33
N LEU A 6 -4.25 -5.30 -5.41
CA LEU A 6 -5.06 -5.14 -6.61
C LEU A 6 -4.77 -6.28 -7.59
N THR A 7 -5.78 -6.67 -8.35
CA THR A 7 -5.60 -7.56 -9.51
C THR A 7 -4.98 -6.79 -10.67
N THR A 8 -4.45 -7.50 -11.66
CA THR A 8 -3.84 -6.87 -12.85
C THR A 8 -4.81 -5.94 -13.59
N ALA A 9 -6.10 -6.28 -13.64
CA ALA A 9 -7.11 -5.43 -14.29
C ALA A 9 -7.38 -4.15 -13.47
N GLU A 10 -7.48 -4.29 -12.15
CA GLU A 10 -7.66 -3.16 -11.23
C GLU A 10 -6.45 -2.22 -11.23
N GLU A 11 -5.23 -2.76 -11.26
CA GLU A 11 -3.99 -1.98 -11.30
C GLU A 11 -3.85 -1.19 -12.61
N LYS A 12 -4.23 -1.78 -13.74
CA LYS A 12 -4.30 -1.08 -15.03
C LYS A 12 -5.27 0.09 -14.97
N LEU A 13 -6.45 -0.11 -14.40
CA LEU A 13 -7.42 0.97 -14.21
C LEU A 13 -6.85 2.04 -13.28
N MET A 14 -6.31 1.65 -12.13
CA MET A 14 -5.75 2.58 -11.14
C MET A 14 -4.60 3.43 -11.71
N THR A 15 -3.83 2.89 -12.65
CA THR A 15 -2.79 3.63 -13.39
C THR A 15 -3.33 4.81 -14.18
N VAL A 16 -4.56 4.70 -14.71
CA VAL A 16 -5.27 5.82 -15.34
C VAL A 16 -5.81 6.75 -14.26
N LEU A 17 -6.43 6.20 -13.21
CA LEU A 17 -7.07 6.99 -12.15
C LEU A 17 -6.08 7.86 -11.35
N TRP A 18 -4.85 7.38 -11.11
CA TRP A 18 -3.79 8.15 -10.44
C TRP A 18 -3.36 9.39 -11.21
N LYS A 19 -3.49 9.39 -12.54
CA LYS A 19 -3.18 10.59 -13.36
C LYS A 19 -4.25 11.66 -13.21
N LEU A 20 -5.52 11.23 -13.09
CA LEU A 20 -6.67 12.12 -12.99
C LEU A 20 -6.82 12.74 -11.59
N ASN A 21 -6.36 12.07 -10.52
CA ASN A 21 -6.55 12.42 -9.10
C ASN A 21 -8.04 12.50 -8.65
N SER A 22 -8.83 13.37 -9.27
CA SER A 22 -10.27 13.51 -9.08
C SER A 22 -10.97 13.49 -10.44
N PHE A 23 -11.99 12.64 -10.59
CA PHE A 23 -12.61 12.38 -11.89
C PHE A 23 -14.08 12.00 -11.77
N TYR A 24 -14.81 12.20 -12.87
CA TYR A 24 -16.13 11.63 -13.06
C TYR A 24 -16.03 10.41 -13.97
N MET A 25 -17.10 9.58 -13.99
CA MET A 25 -17.17 8.39 -14.86
C MET A 25 -16.84 8.70 -16.33
N LYS A 26 -17.28 9.87 -16.82
CA LYS A 26 -17.03 10.30 -18.21
C LYS A 26 -15.54 10.47 -18.50
N ASN A 27 -14.80 11.14 -17.61
CA ASN A 27 -13.35 11.36 -17.75
C ASN A 27 -12.57 10.04 -17.84
N VAL A 28 -12.94 9.05 -17.02
CA VAL A 28 -12.30 7.72 -17.06
C VAL A 28 -12.49 7.04 -18.41
N MET A 29 -13.67 7.21 -19.02
CA MET A 29 -13.99 6.66 -20.33
C MET A 29 -13.24 7.34 -21.49
N GLU A 30 -12.92 8.62 -21.34
CA GLU A 30 -12.16 9.40 -22.32
C GLU A 30 -10.67 9.08 -22.26
N GLU A 31 -10.13 8.86 -21.06
CA GLU A 31 -8.70 8.63 -20.86
C GLU A 31 -8.26 7.17 -21.04
N HIS A 32 -9.22 6.26 -21.25
CA HIS A 32 -8.93 4.85 -21.50
C HIS A 32 -8.36 4.63 -22.92
N PRO A 33 -7.18 4.01 -23.06
CA PRO A 33 -6.64 3.63 -24.36
C PRO A 33 -7.51 2.56 -25.03
N GLU A 34 -7.55 2.53 -26.37
CA GLU A 34 -8.30 1.52 -27.11
C GLU A 34 -7.72 0.11 -26.91
N PRO A 35 -8.56 -0.94 -26.80
CA PRO A 35 -10.02 -0.94 -26.90
C PRO A 35 -10.70 -0.43 -25.62
N LYS A 36 -11.67 0.48 -25.79
CA LYS A 36 -12.39 1.06 -24.65
C LYS A 36 -13.20 -0.04 -23.94
N PRO A 37 -13.01 -0.23 -22.62
CA PRO A 37 -13.82 -1.17 -21.87
C PRO A 37 -15.29 -0.74 -21.90
N HIS A 38 -16.21 -1.68 -21.67
CA HIS A 38 -17.62 -1.31 -21.54
C HIS A 38 -17.86 -0.48 -20.27
N GLN A 39 -18.76 0.50 -20.30
CA GLN A 39 -19.05 1.38 -19.14
C GLN A 39 -19.42 0.60 -17.89
N ASN A 40 -20.18 -0.49 -18.04
CA ASN A 40 -20.55 -1.36 -16.92
C ASN A 40 -19.32 -1.98 -16.24
N THR A 41 -18.31 -2.35 -17.01
CA THR A 41 -17.06 -2.93 -16.49
C THR A 41 -16.31 -1.91 -15.62
N VAL A 42 -16.17 -0.68 -16.11
CA VAL A 42 -15.53 0.41 -15.34
C VAL A 42 -16.34 0.72 -14.08
N SER A 43 -17.67 0.76 -14.17
CA SER A 43 -18.55 0.99 -13.02
C SER A 43 -18.41 -0.08 -11.94
N THR A 44 -18.32 -1.35 -12.33
CA THR A 44 -18.07 -2.45 -11.40
C THR A 44 -16.70 -2.30 -10.73
N TYR A 45 -15.64 -2.03 -11.49
CA TYR A 45 -14.31 -1.82 -10.91
C TYR A 45 -14.25 -0.61 -9.98
N LEU A 46 -14.90 0.50 -10.32
CA LEU A 46 -14.95 1.68 -9.45
C LEU A 46 -15.63 1.36 -8.10
N LYS A 47 -16.72 0.59 -8.11
CA LYS A 47 -17.36 0.13 -6.86
C LYS A 47 -16.41 -0.74 -6.04
N ILE A 48 -15.77 -1.72 -6.67
CA ILE A 48 -14.80 -2.61 -6.00
C ILE A 48 -13.65 -1.79 -5.39
N LEU A 49 -13.12 -0.80 -6.11
CA LEU A 49 -12.04 0.07 -5.64
C LEU A 49 -12.48 0.99 -4.48
N VAL A 50 -13.74 1.45 -4.48
CA VAL A 50 -14.33 2.18 -3.35
C VAL A 50 -14.47 1.26 -2.14
N GLU A 51 -14.99 0.04 -2.31
CA GLU A 51 -15.11 -0.95 -1.23
C GLU A 51 -13.75 -1.36 -0.65
N LYS A 52 -12.72 -1.45 -1.50
CA LYS A 52 -11.34 -1.70 -1.07
C LYS A 52 -10.67 -0.49 -0.41
N GLY A 53 -11.28 0.70 -0.46
CA GLY A 53 -10.76 1.94 0.14
C GLY A 53 -9.71 2.68 -0.68
N TYR A 54 -9.58 2.37 -1.98
CA TYR A 54 -8.66 3.07 -2.89
C TYR A 54 -9.22 4.39 -3.40
N LEU A 55 -10.54 4.45 -3.53
CA LEU A 55 -11.28 5.60 -4.02
C LEU A 55 -12.31 6.03 -2.99
N THR A 56 -12.56 7.33 -2.94
CA THR A 56 -13.74 7.90 -2.27
C THR A 56 -14.71 8.39 -3.33
N THR A 57 -15.99 8.41 -2.98
CA THR A 57 -17.06 8.94 -3.83
C THR A 57 -17.79 10.06 -3.10
N GLU A 58 -17.98 11.17 -3.78
CA GLU A 58 -18.75 12.31 -3.32
C GLU A 58 -19.89 12.56 -4.29
N LYS A 59 -21.10 12.80 -3.74
CA LYS A 59 -22.28 13.07 -4.54
C LYS A 59 -22.37 14.57 -4.82
N GLU A 60 -22.18 14.94 -6.08
CA GLU A 60 -22.29 16.32 -6.55
C GLU A 60 -23.58 16.44 -7.40
N GLY A 61 -24.70 16.71 -6.72
CA GLY A 61 -26.03 16.78 -7.37
C GLY A 61 -26.51 15.43 -7.93
N ARG A 62 -26.48 15.29 -9.26
CA ARG A 62 -26.89 14.07 -9.99
C ARG A 62 -25.72 13.19 -10.43
N ILE A 63 -24.48 13.65 -10.22
CA ILE A 63 -23.27 12.93 -10.63
C ILE A 63 -22.45 12.53 -9.41
N PHE A 64 -21.63 11.49 -9.58
CA PHE A 64 -20.69 11.02 -8.58
C PHE A 64 -19.28 11.43 -8.99
N LYS A 65 -18.62 12.14 -8.09
CA LYS A 65 -17.21 12.52 -8.22
C LYS A 65 -16.37 11.53 -7.44
N TYR A 66 -15.43 10.90 -8.12
CA TYR A 66 -14.49 9.98 -7.50
C TYR A 66 -13.18 10.70 -7.24
N SER A 67 -12.54 10.40 -6.11
CA SER A 67 -11.19 10.90 -5.83
C SER A 67 -10.31 9.77 -5.31
N VAL A 68 -9.05 9.80 -5.71
CA VAL A 68 -8.06 8.82 -5.26
C VAL A 68 -7.67 9.09 -3.81
N VAL A 69 -7.74 8.06 -2.98
CA VAL A 69 -7.37 8.12 -1.56
C VAL A 69 -5.94 7.63 -1.34
N ILE A 70 -5.53 6.59 -2.07
CA ILE A 70 -4.20 5.98 -1.94
C ILE A 70 -3.33 6.46 -3.10
N PRO A 71 -2.24 7.21 -2.83
CA PRO A 71 -1.35 7.68 -3.88
C PRO A 71 -0.52 6.52 -4.46
N TYR A 72 -0.06 6.70 -5.71
CA TYR A 72 0.74 5.71 -6.41
C TYR A 72 2.00 5.29 -5.65
N GLU A 73 2.67 6.24 -4.99
CA GLU A 73 3.91 5.98 -4.24
C GLU A 73 3.71 5.03 -3.05
N ASP A 74 2.59 5.17 -2.34
CA ASP A 74 2.25 4.31 -1.21
C ASP A 74 1.92 2.90 -1.69
N TYR A 75 1.13 2.79 -2.76
CA TYR A 75 0.81 1.50 -3.36
C TYR A 75 2.06 0.81 -3.93
N ARG A 76 2.93 1.54 -4.65
CA ARG A 76 4.21 1.03 -5.16
C ARG A 76 5.09 0.51 -4.02
N SER A 77 5.18 1.25 -2.92
CA SER A 77 5.94 0.83 -1.74
C SER A 77 5.35 -0.41 -1.08
N PHE A 78 4.01 -0.52 -1.05
CA PHE A 78 3.32 -1.71 -0.56
C PHE A 78 3.62 -2.95 -1.41
N VAL A 79 3.49 -2.83 -2.74
CA VAL A 79 3.78 -3.93 -3.68
C VAL A 79 5.24 -4.38 -3.54
N LEU A 80 6.19 -3.45 -3.51
CA LEU A 80 7.61 -3.79 -3.36
C LEU A 80 7.90 -4.51 -2.03
N ARG A 81 7.32 -4.04 -0.92
CA ARG A 81 7.47 -4.71 0.39
C ARG A 81 6.86 -6.09 0.40
N ASN A 82 5.71 -6.27 -0.23
CA ASN A 82 5.08 -7.58 -0.34
C ASN A 82 5.92 -8.52 -1.20
N PHE A 83 6.48 -8.03 -2.31
CA PHE A 83 7.41 -8.79 -3.15
C PHE A 83 8.66 -9.21 -2.37
N LEU A 84 9.34 -8.28 -1.70
CA LEU A 84 10.52 -8.57 -0.87
C LEU A 84 10.22 -9.63 0.18
N LYS A 85 9.04 -9.57 0.81
CA LYS A 85 8.64 -10.53 1.83
C LYS A 85 8.36 -11.93 1.25
N GLN A 86 7.79 -12.00 0.04
CA GLN A 86 7.41 -13.28 -0.59
C GLN A 86 8.58 -13.95 -1.32
N PHE A 87 9.46 -13.17 -1.95
CA PHE A 87 10.48 -13.70 -2.87
C PHE A 87 11.92 -13.49 -2.37
N CYS A 88 12.18 -12.50 -1.51
CA CYS A 88 13.55 -12.13 -1.10
C CYS A 88 13.78 -12.25 0.41
N ASN A 89 12.95 -13.00 1.13
CA ASN A 89 13.00 -13.14 2.61
C ASN A 89 13.17 -11.81 3.37
N ASN A 90 12.62 -10.72 2.83
CA ASN A 90 12.78 -9.36 3.36
C ASN A 90 14.23 -8.85 3.43
N SER A 91 15.15 -9.43 2.63
CA SER A 91 16.54 -9.00 2.44
C SER A 91 16.69 -8.19 1.15
N THR A 92 17.43 -7.09 1.23
CA THR A 92 17.76 -6.27 0.05
C THR A 92 18.91 -6.88 -0.75
N GLU A 93 19.78 -7.66 -0.11
CA GLU A 93 20.91 -8.34 -0.76
C GLU A 93 20.40 -9.40 -1.73
N GLU A 94 19.39 -10.17 -1.33
CA GLU A 94 18.72 -11.16 -2.19
C GLU A 94 18.06 -10.52 -3.41
N LEU A 95 17.46 -9.32 -3.25
CA LEU A 95 16.90 -8.58 -4.39
C LEU A 95 17.99 -8.16 -5.38
N ILE A 96 19.15 -7.69 -4.88
CA ILE A 96 20.27 -7.30 -5.73
C ILE A 96 20.83 -8.53 -6.45
N GLY A 97 21.02 -9.66 -5.75
CA GLY A 97 21.48 -10.91 -6.35
C GLY A 97 20.55 -11.40 -7.46
N LEU A 98 19.23 -11.34 -7.27
CA LEU A 98 18.24 -11.69 -8.30
C LEU A 98 18.35 -10.78 -9.53
N LEU A 99 18.57 -9.48 -9.32
CA LEU A 99 18.75 -8.51 -10.40
C LEU A 99 20.06 -8.72 -11.18
N GLU A 100 21.11 -9.21 -10.51
CA GLU A 100 22.38 -9.62 -11.14
C GLU A 100 22.20 -10.89 -11.97
N ASP A 101 21.52 -11.90 -11.42
CA ASP A 101 21.26 -13.19 -12.09
C ASP A 101 20.41 -13.00 -13.37
N GLU A 102 19.34 -12.21 -13.29
CA GLU A 102 18.48 -11.85 -14.42
C GLU A 102 19.11 -10.85 -15.41
N LYS A 103 20.38 -10.46 -15.19
CA LYS A 103 21.14 -9.48 -16.02
C LYS A 103 20.41 -8.15 -16.22
N MET A 104 19.54 -7.77 -15.28
CA MET A 104 18.81 -6.50 -15.33
C MET A 104 19.66 -5.31 -14.87
N LEU A 105 20.84 -5.57 -14.29
CA LEU A 105 21.78 -4.53 -13.89
C LEU A 105 22.74 -4.19 -15.02
N GLN A 106 22.59 -3.00 -15.58
CA GLN A 106 23.62 -2.42 -16.42
C GLN A 106 24.81 -1.98 -15.54
N PRO A 107 26.06 -2.35 -15.88
CA PRO A 107 27.24 -2.09 -15.05
C PRO A 107 27.48 -0.59 -14.76
N GLN A 108 26.88 0.31 -15.54
CA GLN A 108 26.98 1.76 -15.39
C GLN A 108 26.09 2.38 -14.30
N VAL A 109 25.06 1.68 -13.79
CA VAL A 109 24.09 2.25 -12.83
C VAL A 109 24.49 1.98 -11.36
N VAL A 110 25.26 0.94 -11.10
CA VAL A 110 25.59 0.46 -9.75
C VAL A 110 26.45 1.46 -8.97
N LYS A 111 27.31 2.24 -9.64
CA LYS A 111 28.27 3.14 -8.97
C LYS A 111 27.69 4.46 -8.46
N SER A 112 26.49 4.86 -8.91
CA SER A 112 26.01 6.23 -8.69
C SER A 112 24.85 6.37 -7.69
N LYS A 113 24.17 5.28 -7.30
CA LYS A 113 22.98 5.35 -6.43
C LYS A 113 22.98 4.44 -5.21
N VAL A 114 23.93 3.51 -5.09
CA VAL A 114 24.09 2.67 -3.88
C VAL A 114 24.96 3.41 -2.87
N LYS A 115 24.51 4.58 -2.39
CA LYS A 115 24.93 4.99 -1.04
C LYS A 115 24.15 4.04 -0.12
N PRO A 116 24.81 3.29 0.78
CA PRO A 116 24.08 2.53 1.77
C PRO A 116 23.17 3.52 2.48
N VAL A 117 21.86 3.36 2.29
CA VAL A 117 20.86 3.97 3.16
C VAL A 117 21.15 3.31 4.51
N SER A 118 21.97 4.00 5.30
CA SER A 118 22.06 3.79 6.73
C SER A 118 20.62 3.85 7.20
N THR A 119 20.11 2.68 7.56
CA THR A 119 18.80 2.55 8.13
C THR A 119 18.81 3.40 9.40
N PRO A 120 18.03 4.49 9.51
CA PRO A 120 17.67 4.91 10.85
C PRO A 120 16.76 3.79 11.35
N GLU A 121 17.29 2.93 12.21
CA GLU A 121 16.49 2.11 13.11
C GLU A 121 15.44 3.01 13.75
N LYS A 122 14.24 3.06 13.17
CA LYS A 122 13.08 3.55 13.90
C LYS A 122 12.71 2.44 14.87
N LYS A 123 13.36 2.51 16.03
CA LYS A 123 12.96 1.96 17.32
C LYS A 123 11.43 2.04 17.43
N LYS A 124 10.70 1.00 17.03
CA LYS A 124 9.33 0.82 17.49
C LYS A 124 9.43 0.30 18.91
N LYS A 125 9.40 1.29 19.82
CA LYS A 125 9.25 1.18 21.26
C LYS A 125 8.37 -0.02 21.62
N LYS A 126 8.99 -0.90 22.39
CA LYS A 126 8.44 -1.70 23.47
C LYS A 126 7.29 -0.95 24.18
N GLN A 127 6.08 -1.10 23.66
CA GLN A 127 4.85 -0.55 24.25
C GLN A 127 3.77 -1.64 24.26
N ARG A 128 4.19 -2.86 24.56
CA ARG A 128 3.38 -3.90 25.19
C ARG A 128 4.17 -4.29 26.43
N PHE A 129 3.50 -4.59 27.54
CA PHE A 129 4.06 -4.83 28.88
C PHE A 129 4.29 -3.62 29.81
N LYS A 130 3.42 -2.59 29.77
CA LYS A 130 3.15 -1.78 30.99
C LYS A 130 1.86 -2.20 31.71
N ILE A 131 0.93 -2.86 31.02
CA ILE A 131 -0.32 -3.33 31.62
C ILE A 131 -0.10 -4.61 32.47
N ALA A 132 0.90 -5.43 32.14
CA ALA A 132 1.17 -6.68 32.87
C ALA A 132 1.72 -6.44 34.30
N ASP A 133 2.60 -5.46 34.49
CA ASP A 133 3.16 -5.14 35.81
C ASP A 133 2.17 -4.44 36.75
N GLU A 134 1.21 -3.69 36.20
CA GLU A 134 0.19 -3.00 36.99
C GLU A 134 -0.89 -3.97 37.51
N ILE A 135 -1.25 -4.98 36.71
CA ILE A 135 -2.15 -6.06 37.14
C ILE A 135 -1.48 -6.91 38.24
N LEU A 136 -0.18 -7.21 38.12
CA LEU A 136 0.54 -7.99 39.15
C LEU A 136 0.68 -7.22 40.48
N LYS A 137 0.81 -5.88 40.44
CA LYS A 137 0.85 -5.04 41.65
C LYS A 137 -0.52 -4.95 42.35
N SER A 138 -1.62 -4.91 41.61
CA SER A 138 -2.97 -4.88 42.19
C SER A 138 -3.35 -6.18 42.92
N ALA A 139 -2.85 -7.34 42.45
CA ALA A 139 -3.10 -8.65 43.06
C ALA A 139 -2.37 -8.86 44.40
N LYS A 140 -1.19 -8.25 44.60
CA LYS A 140 -0.47 -8.33 45.89
C LYS A 140 -1.06 -7.43 46.98
N LYS A 141 -1.84 -6.39 46.64
CA LYS A 141 -2.46 -5.49 47.64
C LYS A 141 -3.74 -6.08 48.28
N LYS A 142 -4.44 -7.00 47.61
CA LYS A 142 -5.65 -7.65 48.18
C LYS A 142 -5.35 -8.80 49.17
N LYS A 143 -4.14 -9.37 49.19
CA LYS A 143 -3.75 -10.43 50.16
C LYS A 143 -3.25 -9.92 51.52
N LYS A 144 -3.11 -8.60 51.73
CA LYS A 144 -2.65 -8.01 53.01
C LYS A 144 -3.78 -7.35 53.85
N LYS A 145 -5.04 -7.47 53.41
CA LYS A 145 -6.22 -6.90 54.11
C LYS A 145 -7.24 -7.97 54.59
N LYS A 146 -6.82 -9.23 54.61
CA LYS A 146 -7.48 -10.34 55.30
C LYS A 146 -6.44 -11.02 56.20
N LYS A 147 -5.94 -10.25 57.16
CA LYS A 147 -5.44 -10.77 58.43
C LYS A 147 -6.40 -10.23 59.47
#